data_AF-E2CLV0-F1
#
_entry.id   AF-E2CLV0-F1
#
_cell.length_a   1.000
_cell.length_b   1.000
_cell.length_c   1.000
_cell.angle_alpha   90.00
_cell.angle_beta   90.00
_cell.angle_gamma   90.00
#
_symmetry.space_group_name_H-M   'P 1'
#
loop_
_entity.id
_entity.type
_entity.pdbx_description
1 polymer ?
#
loop_
_entity_poly.entity_id
_entity_poly.type
_entity_poly.pdbx_seq_one_letter_code
_entity_poly.pdbx_strand_id
1 'polypeptide(L)' 'MHTGELAPGPDYMVYLVPEFVEHEDEFLPLKEQSQVIGPVKTFEGFVLDIPADVDIESYTTVVVWCEAFSEFIAAAKYK' A
#
# COMPACT_ATOMS: atom_id res chain seq x y z
N MET A 1 -32.86 18.56 -4.23
CA MET A 1 -31.83 18.09 -3.29
C MET A 1 -30.89 17.18 -4.08
N HIS A 2 -29.65 17.61 -4.34
CA HIS A 2 -28.61 16.68 -4.82
C HIS A 2 -27.70 16.44 -3.62
N THR A 3 -27.77 15.26 -3.04
CA THR A 3 -26.79 14.79 -2.08
C THR A 3 -25.67 14.17 -2.91
N GLY A 4 -24.57 14.88 -3.07
CA GLY A 4 -23.34 14.28 -3.58
C GLY A 4 -22.57 13.68 -2.40
N GLU A 5 -22.28 12.39 -2.44
CA GLU A 5 -21.23 11.83 -1.58
C GLU A 5 -19.87 12.23 -2.18
N LEU A 6 -19.07 12.93 -1.38
CA LEU A 6 -17.64 13.06 -1.67
C LEU A 6 -17.02 11.69 -1.44
N ALA A 7 -16.26 11.20 -2.42
CA ALA A 7 -15.47 9.98 -2.23
C ALA A 7 -14.65 10.13 -0.94
N PRO A 8 -14.57 9.08 -0.11
CA PRO A 8 -13.64 9.09 1.02
C PRO A 8 -12.28 9.50 0.45
N GLY A 9 -11.64 10.47 1.09
CA GLY A 9 -10.31 10.92 0.70
C GLY A 9 -9.37 9.72 0.50
N PRO A 10 -8.29 9.90 -0.26
CA PRO A 10 -7.58 8.75 -0.80
C PRO A 10 -7.19 7.75 0.29
N ASP A 11 -7.66 6.52 0.14
CA ASP A 11 -7.42 5.42 1.07
C ASP A 11 -6.09 4.74 0.70
N TYR A 12 -5.00 5.50 0.82
CA TYR A 12 -3.66 5.00 0.52
C TYR A 12 -3.15 4.14 1.66
N MET A 13 -2.75 2.93 1.32
CA MET A 13 -2.22 1.93 2.24
C MET A 13 -0.82 1.53 1.80
N VAL A 14 0.05 1.31 2.79
CA VAL A 14 1.38 0.74 2.59
C VAL A 14 1.33 -0.76 2.75
N TYR A 15 1.89 -1.46 1.78
CA TYR A 15 2.06 -2.90 1.76
C TYR A 15 3.53 -3.27 1.75
N LEU A 16 3.91 -4.32 2.51
CA LEU A 16 5.13 -5.06 2.28
C LEU A 16 4.83 -6.24 1.36
N VAL A 17 5.57 -6.32 0.25
CA VAL A 17 5.34 -7.28 -0.84
C VAL A 17 6.54 -8.23 -0.93
N PRO A 18 6.32 -9.54 -1.08
CA PRO A 18 7.39 -10.55 -1.09
C PRO A 18 8.36 -10.37 -2.26
N GLU A 19 7.86 -9.89 -3.39
CA GLU A 19 8.61 -9.72 -4.63
C GLU A 19 8.58 -8.26 -5.10
N PHE A 20 9.45 -7.91 -6.05
CA PHE A 20 9.42 -6.60 -6.68
C PHE A 20 8.32 -6.53 -7.73
N VAL A 21 7.58 -5.42 -7.72
CA VAL A 21 6.49 -5.12 -8.63
C VAL A 21 6.61 -3.67 -9.07
N GLU A 22 6.34 -3.40 -10.34
CA GLU A 22 6.34 -2.05 -10.93
C GLU A 22 4.93 -1.63 -11.35
N HIS A 23 4.04 -2.60 -11.53
CA HIS A 23 2.69 -2.38 -12.06
C HIS A 23 1.61 -3.09 -11.26
N GLU A 24 0.38 -2.65 -11.47
CA GLU A 24 -0.81 -3.17 -10.79
C GLU A 24 -1.05 -4.66 -11.06
N ASP A 25 -0.87 -5.11 -12.29
CA ASP A 25 -1.08 -6.51 -12.70
C ASP A 25 -0.09 -7.47 -12.04
N GLU A 26 1.09 -6.98 -11.66
CA GLU A 26 2.09 -7.72 -10.88
C GLU A 26 1.77 -7.70 -9.38
N PHE A 27 1.23 -6.59 -8.87
CA PHE A 27 0.87 -6.45 -7.46
C PHE A 27 -0.40 -7.22 -7.07
N LEU A 28 -1.45 -7.16 -7.88
CA LEU A 28 -2.75 -7.79 -7.60
C LEU A 28 -2.66 -9.28 -7.19
N PRO A 29 -1.91 -10.16 -7.88
CA PRO A 29 -1.79 -11.57 -7.47
C PRO A 29 -0.99 -11.75 -6.17
N LEU A 30 -0.15 -10.79 -5.79
CA LEU A 30 0.65 -10.81 -4.57
C LEU A 30 -0.04 -10.10 -3.40
N LYS A 31 -1.10 -9.32 -3.64
CA LYS A 31 -1.76 -8.50 -2.62
C LYS A 31 -2.23 -9.32 -1.41
N GLU A 32 -2.80 -10.51 -1.63
CA GLU A 32 -3.23 -11.40 -0.53
C GLU A 32 -2.07 -12.00 0.27
N GLN A 33 -0.88 -12.09 -0.33
CA GLN A 33 0.35 -12.58 0.31
C GLN A 33 1.17 -11.43 0.94
N SER A 34 0.73 -10.20 0.74
CA SER A 34 1.40 -8.98 1.20
C SER A 34 0.89 -8.57 2.57
N GLN A 35 1.74 -7.90 3.34
CA GLN A 35 1.37 -7.40 4.66
C GLN A 35 0.99 -5.93 4.59
N VAL A 36 -0.25 -5.62 4.99
CA VAL A 36 -0.69 -4.23 5.18
C VAL A 36 0.01 -3.67 6.42
N ILE A 37 0.73 -2.56 6.28
CA ILE A 37 1.39 -1.86 7.40
C ILE A 37 0.52 -0.74 7.95
N GLY A 38 -0.15 0.00 7.07
CA GLY A 38 -1.09 1.03 7.51
C GLY A 38 -1.33 2.14 6.50
N PRO A 39 -2.18 3.11 6.86
CA PRO A 39 -2.58 4.19 5.97
C PRO A 39 -1.52 5.30 5.86
N VAL A 40 -1.36 5.84 4.65
CA VAL A 40 -0.56 7.04 4.38
C VAL A 40 -1.42 8.27 4.56
N LYS A 41 -1.11 9.09 5.58
CA LYS A 41 -1.88 10.30 5.90
C LYS A 41 -1.30 11.58 5.27
N THR A 42 -0.05 11.53 4.78
CA THR A 42 0.66 12.67 4.20
C THR A 42 1.49 12.22 3.00
N PHE A 43 1.61 13.09 2.00
CA PHE A 43 2.46 12.84 0.82
C PHE A 43 3.90 13.34 1.02
N GLU A 44 4.14 14.14 2.05
CA GLU A 44 5.46 14.59 2.44
C GLU A 44 5.96 13.73 3.60
N GLY A 45 6.77 12.72 3.28
CA GLY A 45 7.54 11.93 4.24
C GLY A 45 6.71 11.36 5.39
N PHE A 46 6.07 10.22 5.18
CA PHE A 46 5.38 9.50 6.26
C PHE A 46 6.32 8.48 6.93
N VAL A 47 6.02 8.18 8.19
CA VAL A 47 6.65 7.08 8.94
C VAL A 47 5.52 6.22 9.49
N LEU A 48 5.64 4.91 9.30
CA LEU A 48 4.71 3.93 9.84
C LEU A 48 5.49 2.95 10.72
N ASP A 49 4.91 2.64 11.89
CA ASP A 49 5.44 1.60 12.76
C ASP A 49 5.13 0.23 12.16
N ILE A 50 6.15 -0.63 12.11
CA ILE A 50 5.98 -2.02 11.71
C ILE A 50 5.52 -2.82 12.93
N PRO A 51 4.38 -3.53 12.88
CA PRO A 51 3.93 -4.37 13.98
C PRO A 51 4.97 -5.42 14.35
N ALA A 52 5.08 -5.74 15.65
CA ALA A 52 6.13 -6.63 16.16
C ALA A 52 6.03 -8.08 15.65
N ASP A 53 4.85 -8.48 15.15
CA ASP A 53 4.56 -9.77 14.55
C ASP A 53 4.88 -9.85 13.05
N VAL A 54 5.27 -8.73 12.42
CA VAL A 54 5.66 -8.69 11.00
C VAL A 54 7.14 -8.99 10.85
N ASP A 55 7.46 -10.08 10.17
CA ASP A 55 8.83 -10.39 9.75
C ASP A 55 9.18 -9.65 8.45
N ILE A 56 9.90 -8.54 8.59
CA ILE A 56 10.38 -7.75 7.42
C ILE A 56 11.31 -8.57 6.51
N GLU A 57 11.94 -9.63 7.02
CA GLU A 57 12.83 -10.45 6.21
C GLU A 57 12.07 -11.29 5.18
N SER A 58 10.77 -11.48 5.36
CA SER A 58 9.91 -12.19 4.41
C SER A 58 9.49 -11.35 3.20
N TYR A 59 9.82 -10.05 3.16
CA TYR A 59 9.41 -9.12 2.10
C TYR A 59 10.61 -8.41 1.46
N THR A 60 10.42 -7.80 0.28
CA THR A 60 11.51 -7.11 -0.46
C THR A 60 11.14 -5.69 -0.90
N THR A 61 9.85 -5.41 -1.01
CA THR A 61 9.32 -4.22 -1.67
C THR A 61 8.26 -3.56 -0.81
N VAL A 62 8.24 -2.23 -0.81
CA VAL A 62 7.15 -1.42 -0.28
C VAL A 62 6.27 -0.99 -1.46
N VAL A 63 4.97 -1.18 -1.35
CA VAL A 63 3.98 -0.68 -2.32
C VAL A 63 3.05 0.31 -1.63
N VAL A 64 2.77 1.43 -2.31
CA VAL A 64 1.68 2.34 -1.96
C VAL A 64 0.51 2.03 -2.90
N TRP A 65 -0.60 1.60 -2.31
CA TRP A 65 -1.81 1.19 -3.00
C TRP A 65 -3.00 2.04 -2.56
N CYS A 66 -3.87 2.43 -3.47
CA CYS A 66 -5.14 3.07 -3.10
C CYS A 66 -6.29 2.07 -3.08
N GLU A 67 -6.82 1.76 -1.89
CA GLU A 67 -7.95 0.83 -1.76
C GLU A 67 -9.24 1.38 -2.36
N ALA A 68 -9.50 2.68 -2.16
CA ALA A 68 -10.72 3.33 -2.63
C ALA A 68 -10.87 3.30 -4.16
N PHE A 69 -9.76 3.39 -4.88
CA PHE A 69 -9.74 3.43 -6.35
C PHE A 69 -9.21 2.14 -6.99
N SER A 70 -8.77 1.18 -6.17
CA SER A 70 -8.09 -0.03 -6.62
C SER A 70 -6.94 0.28 -7.59
N GLU A 71 -6.06 1.20 -7.20
CA GLU A 71 -5.04 1.76 -8.09
C GLU A 71 -3.64 1.66 -7.47
N PHE A 72 -2.67 1.26 -8.28
CA PHE A 72 -1.25 1.27 -7.94
C PHE A 72 -0.66 2.69 -7.99
N ILE A 73 -0.01 3.12 -6.90
CA ILE A 73 0.56 4.49 -6.81
C ILE A 73 2.06 4.50 -7.04
N ALA A 74 2.79 3.66 -6.30
CA ALA A 74 4.25 3.55 -6.41
C ALA A 74 4.76 2.30 -5.71
N ALA A 75 5.96 1.86 -6.08
CA ALA A 75 6.72 0.85 -5.36
C ALA A 75 8.18 1.27 -5.17
N ALA A 76 8.80 0.78 -4.11
CA ALA A 76 10.22 0.91 -3.88
C ALA A 76 10.78 -0.37 -3.25
N LYS A 77 11.85 -0.90 -3.84
CA LYS A 77 12.59 -2.02 -3.27
C LYS A 77 13.52 -1.52 -2.16
N TYR A 78 13.50 -2.17 -1.00
CA TYR A 78 14.36 -1.79 0.13
C TYR A 78 15.44 -2.84 0.48
N LYS A 79 15.44 -3.95 -0.26
CA LYS A 79 16.47 -5.01 -0.18
C LYS A 79 17.38 -5.04 -1.39
#